data_AF-E6MLJ6-F1
#
_entry.id   AF-E6MLJ6-F1
#
_cell.length_a   1.000
_cell.length_b   1.000
_cell.length_c   1.000
_cell.angle_alpha   90.00
_cell.angle_beta   90.00
_cell.angle_gamma   90.00
#
_symmetry.space_group_name_H-M   'P 1'
#
loop_
_entity.id
_entity.type
_entity.pdbx_description
1 polymer ?
#
loop_
_entity_poly.entity_id
_entity_poly.type
_entity_poly.pdbx_seq_one_letter_code
_entity_poly.pdbx_strand_id
1 'polypeptide(L)'
;LTRGDVSSVMDGKRLVFNQPILEKIVSRFEESVNNQLMRQEALVNYEIDEYDERFLRHLALGYTKEQITNLRGMPFGVKSLEKRQNELIQKLFPNGNGGVGINATRLVVRAIELRILDIDNLKPDEE
;
A
#
# COMPACT_ATOMS: atom_id res chain seq x y z
N LEU A 1 12.40 -26.63 12.34
CA LEU A 1 13.42 -25.69 11.83
C LEU A 1 13.87 -24.85 13.00
N THR A 2 15.16 -24.91 13.33
CA THR A 2 15.72 -24.14 14.45
C THR A 2 16.25 -22.80 13.95
N ARG A 3 16.39 -21.82 14.85
CA ARG A 3 17.00 -20.52 14.54
C ARG A 3 18.39 -20.67 13.90
N GLY A 4 19.13 -21.71 14.27
CA GLY A 4 20.45 -22.01 13.71
C GLY A 4 20.40 -22.45 12.24
N ASP A 5 19.34 -23.16 11.83
CA ASP A 5 19.17 -23.59 10.44
C ASP A 5 18.96 -22.39 9.51
N VAL A 6 18.13 -21.42 9.93
CA VAL A 6 17.83 -20.19 9.18
C VAL A 6 19.07 -19.29 9.06
N SER A 7 19.77 -19.06 10.18
CA SER A 7 20.99 -18.24 10.19
C SER A 7 22.09 -18.85 9.31
N SER A 8 22.22 -20.18 9.31
CA SER A 8 23.21 -20.87 8.49
C SER A 8 22.97 -20.69 6.99
N VAL A 9 21.71 -20.61 6.55
CA VAL A 9 21.39 -20.34 5.14
C VAL A 9 21.56 -18.86 4.79
N MET A 10 21.24 -17.94 5.69
CA MET A 10 21.57 -16.51 5.51
C MET A 10 23.09 -16.28 5.40
N ASP A 11 23.90 -17.06 6.13
CA ASP A 11 25.37 -17.03 6.07
C ASP A 11 25.96 -17.86 4.90
N GLY A 12 25.13 -18.43 4.02
CA GLY A 12 25.58 -19.14 2.81
C GLY A 12 26.05 -20.59 3.01
N LYS A 13 25.79 -21.22 4.17
CA LYS A 13 26.14 -22.63 4.41
C LYS A 13 25.13 -23.60 3.76
N ARG A 14 25.65 -24.63 3.07
CA ARG A 14 24.83 -25.61 2.36
C ARG A 14 24.24 -26.68 3.29
N LEU A 15 22.92 -26.70 3.42
CA LEU A 15 22.14 -27.79 4.05
C LEU A 15 21.49 -28.62 2.94
N VAL A 16 22.19 -29.68 2.52
CA VAL A 16 21.96 -30.46 1.28
C VAL A 16 20.53 -30.96 1.02
N PHE A 17 19.66 -30.99 2.05
CA PHE A 17 18.29 -31.50 1.92
C PHE A 17 17.18 -30.44 2.07
N ASN A 18 17.42 -29.36 2.83
CA ASN A 18 16.42 -28.33 3.13
C ASN A 18 16.74 -26.96 2.51
N GLN A 19 17.94 -26.77 1.97
CA GLN A 19 18.40 -25.50 1.43
C GLN A 19 17.45 -24.87 0.38
N PRO A 20 16.91 -25.59 -0.62
CA PRO A 20 16.02 -24.98 -1.62
C PRO A 20 14.72 -24.43 -1.02
N ILE A 21 14.19 -25.11 0.00
CA ILE A 21 12.99 -24.68 0.71
C ILE A 21 13.33 -23.45 1.56
N LEU A 22 14.46 -23.49 2.26
CA LEU A 22 14.88 -22.44 3.16
C LEU A 22 15.28 -21.15 2.42
N GLU A 23 15.98 -21.26 1.28
CA GLU A 23 16.25 -20.15 0.36
C GLU A 23 14.96 -19.51 -0.15
N LYS A 24 13.95 -20.33 -0.50
CA LYS A 24 12.65 -19.82 -0.96
C LYS A 24 11.87 -19.13 0.16
N ILE A 25 11.95 -19.63 1.39
CA ILE A 25 11.35 -19.00 2.57
C ILE A 25 12.04 -17.66 2.87
N VAL A 26 13.38 -17.64 2.90
CA VAL A 26 14.17 -16.44 3.18
C VAL A 26 13.95 -15.39 2.09
N SER A 27 13.99 -15.77 0.82
CA SER A 27 13.74 -14.86 -0.30
C SER A 27 12.34 -14.23 -0.24
N ARG A 28 11.30 -15.02 0.06
CA ARG A 28 9.95 -14.47 0.25
C ARG A 28 9.84 -13.57 1.48
N PHE A 29 10.55 -13.90 2.55
CA PHE A 29 10.57 -13.09 3.74
C PHE A 29 11.25 -11.74 3.49
N GLU A 30 12.42 -11.74 2.83
CA GLU A 30 13.13 -10.53 2.43
C GLU A 30 12.28 -9.64 1.52
N GLU A 31 11.61 -10.23 0.52
CA GLU A 31 10.71 -9.50 -0.36
C GLU A 31 9.53 -8.87 0.41
N SER A 32 8.91 -9.63 1.33
CA SER A 32 7.82 -9.14 2.18
C SER A 32 8.27 -7.99 3.09
N VAL A 33 9.45 -8.11 3.71
CA VAL A 33 9.99 -7.07 4.62
C VAL A 33 10.35 -5.81 3.82
N ASN A 34 11.01 -5.96 2.67
CA ASN A 34 11.34 -4.84 1.80
C ASN A 34 10.08 -4.13 1.30
N ASN A 35 9.04 -4.88 0.92
CA ASN A 35 7.77 -4.29 0.50
C ASN A 35 7.11 -3.47 1.63
N GLN A 36 7.13 -3.97 2.87
CA GLN A 36 6.63 -3.24 4.03
C GLN A 36 7.43 -1.96 4.30
N LEU A 37 8.75 -2.03 4.22
CA LEU A 37 9.63 -0.87 4.42
C LEU A 37 9.37 0.20 3.35
N MET A 38 9.34 -0.18 2.08
CA MET A 38 9.07 0.73 0.97
C MET A 38 7.69 1.39 1.08
N ARG A 39 6.68 0.67 1.58
CA ARG A 39 5.36 1.25 1.85
C ARG A 39 5.41 2.28 2.98
N GLN A 40 6.09 1.99 4.08
CA GLN A 40 6.26 2.95 5.17
C GLN A 40 6.98 4.22 4.70
N GLU A 41 8.03 4.07 3.90
CA GLU A 41 8.72 5.21 3.28
C GLU A 41 7.80 6.02 2.37
N ALA A 42 6.99 5.36 1.53
CA ALA A 42 6.03 6.04 0.67
C ALA A 42 5.00 6.87 1.47
N LEU A 43 4.45 6.32 2.56
CA LEU A 43 3.50 7.03 3.41
C LEU A 43 4.13 8.30 4.02
N VAL A 44 5.39 8.21 4.46
CA VAL A 44 6.13 9.37 5.01
C VAL A 44 6.45 10.38 3.92
N ASN A 45 6.98 9.93 2.77
CA ASN A 45 7.43 10.81 1.69
C ASN A 45 6.30 11.64 1.07
N TYR A 46 5.07 11.08 1.02
CA TYR A 46 3.90 11.76 0.48
C TYR A 46 2.98 12.33 1.57
N GLU A 47 3.37 12.25 2.85
CA GLU A 47 2.60 12.71 4.00
C GLU A 47 1.15 12.20 3.96
N ILE A 48 0.99 10.89 3.76
CA ILE A 48 -0.30 10.21 3.67
C ILE A 48 -0.74 9.83 5.09
N ASP A 49 -1.88 10.39 5.52
CA ASP A 49 -2.48 10.00 6.79
C ASP A 49 -3.32 8.72 6.67
N GLU A 50 -3.75 8.17 7.81
CA GLU A 50 -4.54 6.94 7.85
C GLU A 50 -5.88 7.07 7.10
N TYR A 51 -6.49 8.25 7.09
CA TYR A 51 -7.77 8.48 6.42
C TYR A 51 -7.61 8.63 4.91
N ASP A 52 -6.48 9.17 4.45
CA ASP A 52 -6.12 9.25 3.04
C ASP A 52 -5.87 7.86 2.46
N GLU A 53 -5.11 7.01 3.17
CA GLU A 53 -4.91 5.61 2.79
C GLU A 53 -6.25 4.86 2.76
N ARG A 54 -7.07 5.02 3.80
CA ARG A 54 -8.39 4.41 3.89
C ARG A 54 -9.32 4.87 2.77
N PHE A 55 -9.32 6.17 2.44
CA PHE A 55 -10.08 6.71 1.31
C PHE A 55 -9.62 6.08 -0.01
N LEU A 56 -8.31 6.04 -0.27
CA LEU A 56 -7.73 5.43 -1.47
C LEU A 56 -8.04 3.93 -1.56
N ARG A 57 -8.02 3.21 -0.43
CA ARG A 57 -8.36 1.78 -0.34
C ARG A 57 -9.80 1.52 -0.77
N HIS A 58 -10.76 2.25 -0.23
CA HIS A 58 -12.18 2.07 -0.60
C HIS A 58 -12.48 2.56 -2.02
N LEU A 59 -11.80 3.62 -2.45
CA LEU A 59 -11.88 4.08 -3.83
C LEU A 59 -11.36 3.00 -4.81
N ALA A 60 -10.30 2.28 -4.43
CA ALA A 60 -9.77 1.16 -5.21
C ALA A 60 -10.71 -0.05 -5.27
N LEU A 61 -11.49 -0.28 -4.21
CA LEU A 61 -12.54 -1.29 -4.16
C LEU A 61 -13.80 -0.90 -4.96
N GLY A 62 -13.84 0.30 -5.54
CA GLY A 62 -14.95 0.79 -6.35
C GLY A 62 -16.08 1.46 -5.55
N TYR A 63 -15.84 1.83 -4.30
CA TYR A 63 -16.82 2.54 -3.49
C TYR A 63 -16.99 3.98 -4.01
N THR A 64 -18.23 4.44 -4.04
CA THR A 64 -18.55 5.85 -4.27
C THR A 64 -18.20 6.68 -3.05
N LYS A 65 -17.97 7.99 -3.23
CA LYS A 65 -17.66 8.90 -2.10
C LYS A 65 -18.77 8.88 -1.05
N GLU A 66 -20.02 8.79 -1.47
CA GLU A 66 -21.20 8.69 -0.59
C GLU A 66 -21.15 7.40 0.25
N GLN A 67 -20.82 6.26 -0.36
CA GLN A 67 -20.63 5.01 0.38
C GLN A 67 -19.47 5.11 1.37
N ILE A 68 -18.36 5.75 0.99
CA ILE A 68 -17.21 5.95 1.87
C ILE A 68 -17.58 6.81 3.08
N THR A 69 -18.36 7.88 2.89
CA THR A 69 -18.82 8.71 4.02
C THR A 69 -19.73 7.97 5.00
N ASN A 70 -20.38 6.89 4.56
CA ASN A 70 -21.24 6.08 5.40
C ASN A 70 -20.47 4.98 6.16
N LEU A 71 -19.16 4.82 5.91
CA LEU A 71 -18.34 3.85 6.63
C LEU A 71 -18.15 4.27 8.09
N ARG A 72 -18.23 3.28 8.98
CA ARG A 72 -18.08 3.50 10.42
C ARG A 72 -16.68 4.02 10.73
N GLY A 73 -16.60 5.21 11.34
CA GLY A 73 -15.32 5.84 11.66
C GLY A 73 -14.70 6.66 10.53
N MET A 74 -15.43 6.94 9.44
CA MET A 74 -15.03 7.98 8.49
C MET A 74 -15.56 9.35 8.97
N PRO A 75 -14.71 10.30 9.42
CA PRO A 75 -15.16 11.56 10.01
C PRO A 75 -15.40 12.66 8.96
N PHE A 76 -15.66 12.29 7.70
CA PHE A 76 -15.73 13.24 6.60
C PHE A 76 -17.06 13.14 5.86
N GLY A 77 -17.63 14.32 5.52
CA GLY A 77 -18.70 14.42 4.54
C GLY A 77 -18.16 14.44 3.11
N VAL A 78 -19.07 14.35 2.13
CA VAL A 78 -18.72 14.23 0.70
C VAL A 78 -17.83 15.38 0.22
N LYS A 79 -18.16 16.63 0.59
CA LYS A 79 -17.36 17.82 0.23
C LYS A 79 -15.94 17.78 0.81
N SER A 80 -15.76 17.24 2.01
CA SER A 80 -14.45 17.11 2.64
C SER A 80 -13.60 16.04 1.95
N LEU A 81 -14.23 14.92 1.53
CA LEU A 81 -13.57 13.90 0.71
C LEU A 81 -13.13 14.46 -0.64
N GLU A 82 -13.92 15.32 -1.27
CA GLU A 82 -13.54 15.97 -2.52
C GLU A 82 -12.32 16.88 -2.36
N LYS A 83 -12.27 17.66 -1.28
CA LYS A 83 -11.11 18.49 -0.97
C LYS A 83 -9.86 17.63 -0.75
N ARG A 84 -9.97 16.56 0.05
CA ARG A 84 -8.86 15.61 0.29
C ARG A 84 -8.41 14.91 -0.99
N GLN A 85 -9.34 14.51 -1.86
CA GLN A 85 -9.00 13.94 -3.17
C GLN A 85 -8.15 14.91 -3.99
N ASN A 86 -8.48 16.21 -3.99
CA ASN A 86 -7.68 17.22 -4.70
C ASN A 86 -6.31 17.42 -4.07
N GLU A 87 -6.21 17.42 -2.74
CA GLU A 87 -4.92 17.47 -2.03
C GLU A 87 -4.05 16.25 -2.36
N LEU A 88 -4.62 15.05 -2.37
CA LEU A 88 -3.93 13.81 -2.78
C LEU A 88 -3.50 13.86 -4.25
N ILE A 89 -4.32 14.42 -5.14
CA ILE A 89 -3.95 14.63 -6.54
C ILE A 89 -2.69 15.51 -6.64
N GLN A 90 -2.64 16.62 -5.91
CA GLN A 90 -1.47 17.52 -5.92
C GLN A 90 -0.23 16.85 -5.34
N LYS A 91 -0.37 16.07 -4.25
CA LYS A 91 0.72 15.32 -3.61
C LYS A 91 1.30 14.23 -4.53
N LEU A 92 0.44 13.43 -5.17
CA LEU A 92 0.87 12.28 -5.97
C LEU A 92 1.24 12.63 -7.41
N PHE A 93 0.84 13.82 -7.88
CA PHE A 93 1.13 14.36 -9.21
C PHE A 93 1.66 15.81 -9.14
N PRO A 94 2.86 16.04 -8.58
CA PRO A 94 3.40 17.39 -8.38
C PRO A 94 3.65 18.16 -9.70
N ASN A 95 3.89 17.46 -10.81
CA ASN A 95 4.05 18.06 -12.13
C ASN A 95 2.74 18.08 -12.94
N GLY A 96 1.61 17.82 -12.29
CA GLY A 96 0.35 17.51 -12.94
C GLY A 96 0.39 16.21 -13.75
N ASN A 97 -0.71 15.92 -14.45
CA ASN A 97 -0.84 14.73 -15.31
C ASN A 97 -0.74 15.13 -16.80
N GLY A 98 0.23 15.97 -17.15
CA GLY A 98 0.47 16.40 -18.54
C GLY A 98 -0.71 17.11 -19.21
N GLY A 99 -1.53 17.83 -18.43
CA GLY A 99 -2.73 18.52 -18.92
C GLY A 99 -4.00 17.64 -18.98
N VAL A 100 -3.92 16.36 -18.64
CA VAL A 100 -5.08 15.45 -18.60
C VAL A 100 -5.65 15.41 -17.19
N GLY A 101 -6.96 15.59 -17.04
CA GLY A 101 -7.65 15.50 -15.74
C GLY A 101 -7.41 14.16 -15.06
N ILE A 102 -7.12 14.18 -13.76
CA ILE A 102 -6.89 12.96 -12.97
C ILE A 102 -8.24 12.48 -12.44
N ASN A 103 -8.69 11.34 -12.96
CA ASN A 103 -9.88 10.67 -12.45
C ASN A 103 -9.55 9.77 -11.24
N ALA A 104 -10.59 9.25 -10.58
CA ALA A 104 -10.45 8.38 -9.41
C ALA A 104 -9.59 7.14 -9.70
N THR A 105 -9.80 6.50 -10.84
CA THR A 105 -9.04 5.31 -11.25
C THR A 105 -7.56 5.61 -11.41
N ARG A 106 -7.21 6.75 -12.02
CA ARG A 106 -5.82 7.18 -12.20
C ARG A 106 -5.15 7.52 -10.88
N LEU A 107 -5.89 8.12 -9.94
CA LEU A 107 -5.41 8.39 -8.59
C LEU A 107 -5.09 7.10 -7.84
N VAL A 108 -6.00 6.11 -7.89
CA VAL A 108 -5.81 4.80 -7.26
C VAL A 108 -4.62 4.05 -7.87
N VAL A 109 -4.53 3.99 -9.21
CA VAL A 109 -3.42 3.32 -9.89
C VAL A 109 -2.09 3.95 -9.47
N ARG A 110 -2.03 5.28 -9.36
CA ARG A 110 -0.84 5.97 -8.90
C ARG A 110 -0.50 5.63 -7.44
N ALA A 111 -1.49 5.51 -6.57
CA ALA A 111 -1.27 5.10 -5.19
C ALA A 111 -0.71 3.66 -5.09
N ILE A 112 -1.10 2.76 -5.99
CA ILE A 112 -0.53 1.40 -6.09
C ILE A 112 0.90 1.45 -6.64
N GLU A 113 1.14 2.23 -7.71
CA GLU A 113 2.48 2.40 -8.30
C GLU A 113 3.50 2.92 -7.27
N LEU A 114 3.06 3.86 -6.42
CA LEU A 114 3.87 4.45 -5.35
C LEU A 114 3.93 3.58 -4.08
N ARG A 115 3.31 2.39 -4.10
CA ARG A 115 3.24 1.45 -2.97
C ARG A 115 2.57 2.02 -1.71
N ILE A 116 1.75 3.05 -1.86
CA ILE A 116 0.91 3.59 -0.79
C ILE A 116 -0.18 2.56 -0.46
N LEU A 117 -0.81 2.03 -1.51
CA LEU A 117 -1.73 0.90 -1.41
C LEU A 117 -1.01 -0.41 -1.73
N ASP A 118 -1.31 -1.42 -0.93
CA ASP A 118 -0.89 -2.79 -1.16
C ASP A 118 -2.00 -3.54 -1.93
N ILE A 119 -1.68 -3.97 -3.14
CA ILE A 119 -2.63 -4.67 -4.02
C ILE A 119 -3.00 -6.06 -3.47
N ASP A 120 -2.07 -6.73 -2.77
CA ASP A 120 -2.28 -8.07 -2.24
C ASP A 120 -3.11 -8.05 -0.95
N ASN A 121 -3.25 -6.88 -0.32
CA ASN A 121 -3.97 -6.70 0.94
C ASN A 121 -5.08 -5.65 0.87
N LEU A 122 -5.69 -5.47 -0.30
CA LEU A 122 -6.80 -4.54 -0.48
C LEU A 122 -8.10 -5.13 0.10
N LYS A 123 -8.51 -4.66 1.28
CA LYS A 123 -9.73 -5.13 1.98
C LYS A 123 -10.59 -3.97 2.46
N PRO A 124 -11.92 -4.12 2.49
CA PRO A 124 -12.79 -3.15 3.14
C PRO A 124 -12.53 -3.14 4.65
N ASP A 125 -12.97 -2.09 5.34
CA ASP A 125 -12.93 -2.08 6.80
C ASP A 125 -13.74 -3.22 7.39
N GLU A 126 -13.22 -3.84 8.45
CA GLU A 126 -14.01 -4.78 9.26
C GLU A 126 -15.06 -3.98 10.07
N GLU A 127 -16.33 -4.42 10.04
CA GLU A 127 -17.49 -3.74 10.66
C GLU A 127 -17.41 -3.55 12.19
#